data_AF-X0U901-F1
#
_entry.id   AF-X0U901-F1
#
_cell.length_a   1.000
_cell.length_b   1.000
_cell.length_c   1.000
_cell.angle_alpha   90.00
_cell.angle_beta   90.00
_cell.angle_gamma   90.00
#
_symmetry.space_group_name_H-M   'P 1'
#
loop_
_entity.id
_entity.type
_entity.pdbx_description
1 polymer ?
#
loop_
_entity_poly.entity_id
_entity_poly.type
_entity_poly.pdbx_seq_one_letter_code
_entity_poly.pdbx_strand_id
1 'polypeptide(L)'
;MLILPTDNKEKARTLLAQTITDKHTITMLIFGDGRGEDQVASKADVRASALASTRRVVWIRDVSVLTEDKKQLYREGRDDVVVCTLNLDDEPVIRLNRTEANSFLALERAFLKAQQG
;
A
#
# COMPACT_ATOMS: atom_id res chain seq x y z
N MET A 1 -3.13 -4.56 9.67
CA MET A 1 -2.03 -4.07 8.81
C MET A 1 -0.79 -4.95 8.95
N LEU A 2 -0.07 -5.18 7.84
CA LEU A 2 1.26 -5.78 7.84
C LEU A 2 2.32 -4.67 7.75
N ILE A 3 3.33 -4.70 8.62
CA ILE A 3 4.48 -3.78 8.55
C ILE A 3 5.68 -4.60 8.11
N LEU A 4 6.36 -4.17 7.04
CA LEU A 4 7.53 -4.89 6.56
C LEU A 4 8.74 -4.65 7.48
N PRO A 5 9.56 -5.69 7.74
CA PRO A 5 10.80 -5.54 8.49
C PRO A 5 11.78 -4.63 7.73
N THR A 6 12.51 -3.79 8.47
CA THR A 6 13.51 -2.86 7.91
C THR A 6 14.96 -3.38 8.04
N ASP A 7 15.18 -4.37 8.90
CA ASP A 7 16.48 -4.99 9.20
C ASP A 7 16.88 -6.08 8.20
N ASN A 8 15.91 -6.68 7.50
CA ASN A 8 16.15 -7.73 6.51
C ASN A 8 15.34 -7.50 5.23
N LYS A 9 16.00 -6.95 4.21
CA LYS A 9 15.38 -6.60 2.92
C LYS A 9 14.89 -7.82 2.14
N GLU A 10 15.60 -8.93 2.19
CA GLU A 10 15.19 -10.16 1.48
C GLU A 10 13.90 -10.70 2.09
N LYS A 11 13.83 -10.79 3.42
CA LYS A 11 12.61 -11.18 4.14
C LYS A 11 11.46 -10.22 3.85
N ALA A 12 11.71 -8.92 3.83
CA ALA A 12 10.71 -7.91 3.50
C ALA A 12 10.16 -8.08 2.06
N ARG A 13 11.03 -8.34 1.08
CA ARG A 13 10.64 -8.60 -0.31
C ARG A 13 9.80 -9.87 -0.42
N THR A 14 10.20 -10.95 0.25
CA THR A 14 9.44 -12.21 0.25
C THR A 14 8.06 -12.04 0.87
N LEU A 15 7.95 -11.35 2.01
CA LEU A 15 6.67 -11.06 2.65
C LEU A 15 5.78 -10.18 1.76
N LEU A 16 6.34 -9.15 1.13
CA LEU A 16 5.61 -8.31 0.19
C LEU A 16 5.07 -9.14 -0.98
N ALA A 17 5.92 -9.96 -1.60
CA ALA A 17 5.54 -10.81 -2.73
C ALA A 17 4.41 -11.79 -2.35
N GLN A 18 4.53 -12.47 -1.21
CA GLN A 18 3.47 -13.36 -0.70
C GLN A 18 2.16 -12.62 -0.44
N THR A 19 2.25 -11.38 0.05
CA THR A 19 1.07 -10.61 0.42
C THR A 19 0.31 -10.09 -0.79
N ILE A 20 1.01 -9.64 -1.82
CA ILE A 20 0.37 -9.11 -3.04
C ILE A 20 -0.31 -10.26 -3.81
N THR A 21 0.34 -11.43 -3.95
CA THR A 21 -0.18 -12.57 -4.73
C THR A 21 -1.49 -13.21 -4.21
N ASP A 22 -2.05 -12.71 -3.10
CA ASP A 22 -3.32 -13.14 -2.52
C ASP A 22 -4.51 -12.60 -3.35
N LYS A 23 -4.95 -13.40 -4.33
CA LYS A 23 -6.04 -13.08 -5.28
C LYS A 23 -7.43 -12.84 -4.65
N HIS A 24 -7.55 -12.97 -3.34
CA HIS A 24 -8.81 -12.72 -2.64
C HIS A 24 -8.81 -11.39 -1.89
N THR A 25 -7.67 -10.69 -1.86
CA THR A 25 -7.52 -9.47 -1.08
C THR A 25 -6.95 -8.31 -1.89
N ILE A 26 -7.58 -7.16 -1.75
CA ILE A 26 -7.08 -5.90 -2.26
C ILE A 26 -5.99 -5.40 -1.34
N THR A 27 -4.84 -5.09 -1.90
CA THR A 27 -3.68 -4.65 -1.14
C THR A 27 -3.43 -3.17 -1.34
N MET A 28 -3.44 -2.41 -0.24
CA MET A 28 -3.00 -1.03 -0.20
C MET A 28 -1.58 -0.96 0.36
N LEU A 29 -0.64 -0.49 -0.45
CA LEU A 29 0.74 -0.23 -0.09
C LEU A 29 0.88 1.19 0.44
N ILE A 30 1.65 1.36 1.51
CA ILE A 30 1.98 2.65 2.11
C ILE A 30 3.49 2.77 2.19
N PHE A 31 4.04 3.90 1.75
CA PHE A 31 5.48 4.10 1.60
C PHE A 31 6.01 5.17 2.55
N GLY A 32 7.15 4.89 3.19
CA GLY A 32 7.89 5.84 4.05
C GLY A 32 7.61 5.66 5.53
N ASP A 33 8.43 6.28 6.37
CA ASP A 33 8.46 6.13 7.83
C ASP A 33 8.25 7.46 8.58
N GLY A 34 7.80 8.50 7.87
CA GLY A 34 7.54 9.81 8.46
C GLY A 34 6.22 9.88 9.23
N ARG A 35 6.10 10.91 10.08
CA ARG A 35 4.89 11.18 10.89
C ARG A 35 3.60 11.29 10.06
N GLY A 36 3.72 11.72 8.81
CA GLY A 36 2.57 11.79 7.90
C GLY A 36 2.10 10.40 7.45
N GLU A 37 3.05 9.54 7.12
CA GLU A 37 2.84 8.16 6.69
C GLU A 37 2.26 7.33 7.83
N ASP A 38 2.66 7.56 9.09
CA ASP A 38 2.06 6.93 10.27
C ASP A 38 0.54 7.18 10.35
N GLN A 39 0.12 8.43 10.12
CA GLN A 39 -1.31 8.80 10.17
C GLN A 39 -2.07 8.16 9.01
N VAL A 40 -1.49 8.17 7.81
CA VAL A 40 -2.06 7.52 6.63
C VAL A 40 -2.21 6.02 6.87
N ALA A 41 -1.17 5.36 7.42
CA ALA A 41 -1.17 3.95 7.75
C ALA A 41 -2.25 3.57 8.77
N SER A 42 -2.36 4.34 9.85
CA SER A 42 -3.42 4.14 10.85
C SER A 42 -4.83 4.28 10.24
N LYS A 43 -5.07 5.31 9.43
CA LYS A 43 -6.37 5.52 8.77
C LYS A 43 -6.70 4.42 7.77
N ALA A 44 -5.72 4.03 6.96
CA ALA A 44 -5.88 2.95 5.99
C ALA A 44 -6.20 1.62 6.68
N ASP A 45 -5.53 1.31 7.80
CA ASP A 45 -5.78 0.10 8.57
C ASP A 45 -7.20 0.05 9.15
N VAL A 46 -7.73 1.20 9.63
CA VAL A 46 -9.12 1.31 10.05
C VAL A 46 -10.08 1.01 8.90
N ARG A 47 -9.81 1.52 7.68
CA ARG A 47 -10.65 1.25 6.50
C ARG A 47 -10.56 -0.20 6.01
N ALA A 48 -9.38 -0.80 6.09
CA ALA A 48 -9.19 -2.20 5.73
C ALA A 48 -9.86 -3.13 6.74
N SER A 49 -9.76 -2.82 8.05
CA SER A 49 -10.35 -3.62 9.13
C SER A 49 -11.89 -3.72 9.04
N ALA A 50 -12.55 -2.70 8.49
CA ALA A 50 -14.00 -2.74 8.24
C ALA A 50 -14.41 -3.87 7.27
N LEU A 51 -13.51 -4.31 6.38
CA LEU A 51 -13.71 -5.40 5.43
C LEU A 51 -12.46 -6.29 5.37
N ALA A 52 -11.99 -6.75 6.54
CA ALA A 52 -10.71 -7.45 6.71
C ALA A 52 -10.58 -8.75 5.90
N SER A 53 -11.69 -9.36 5.47
CA SER A 53 -11.69 -10.54 4.61
C SER A 53 -11.28 -10.27 3.16
N THR A 54 -11.34 -9.00 2.72
CA THR A 54 -11.12 -8.61 1.31
C THR A 54 -10.14 -7.46 1.14
N ARG A 55 -9.66 -6.86 2.24
CA ARG A 55 -8.78 -5.69 2.22
C ARG A 55 -7.61 -5.88 3.14
N ARG A 56 -6.43 -5.46 2.67
CA ARG A 56 -5.19 -5.51 3.43
C ARG A 56 -4.40 -4.23 3.21
N VAL A 57 -3.66 -3.84 4.24
CA VAL A 57 -2.71 -2.72 4.20
C VAL A 57 -1.33 -3.26 4.50
N VAL A 58 -0.37 -2.91 3.65
CA VAL A 58 1.05 -3.22 3.80
C VAL A 58 1.82 -1.91 3.89
N TRP A 59 2.56 -1.74 4.97
CA TRP A 59 3.37 -0.56 5.20
C TRP A 59 4.85 -0.86 5.00
N ILE A 60 5.42 -0.18 4.01
CA ILE A 60 6.80 -0.27 3.54
C ILE A 60 7.53 0.98 4.03
N ARG A 61 8.05 0.90 5.26
CA ARG A 61 8.79 2.00 5.91
C ARG A 61 10.09 2.33 5.18
N ASP A 62 10.85 1.30 4.81
CA ASP A 62 12.04 1.45 3.97
C ASP A 62 11.70 1.14 2.51
N VAL A 63 11.55 2.19 1.70
CA VAL A 63 11.24 2.07 0.27
C VAL A 63 12.35 1.42 -0.54
N SER A 64 13.58 1.30 0.00
CA SER A 64 14.67 0.59 -0.68
C SER A 64 14.48 -0.93 -0.71
N VAL A 65 13.48 -1.45 0.02
CA VAL A 65 12.98 -2.82 -0.15
C VAL A 65 12.49 -3.05 -1.58
N LEU A 66 11.93 -2.04 -2.24
CA LEU A 66 11.47 -2.13 -3.63
C LEU A 66 12.64 -2.04 -4.62
N THR A 67 12.59 -2.82 -5.69
CA THR A 67 13.44 -2.61 -6.88
C THR A 67 13.02 -1.35 -7.62
N GLU A 68 13.88 -0.81 -8.48
CA GLU A 68 13.57 0.38 -9.27
C GLU A 68 12.33 0.18 -10.16
N ASP A 69 12.18 -0.98 -10.80
CA ASP A 69 10.99 -1.32 -11.59
C ASP A 69 9.70 -1.27 -10.75
N LYS A 70 9.76 -1.75 -9.50
CA LYS A 70 8.60 -1.74 -8.59
C LYS A 70 8.32 -0.35 -8.05
N LYS A 71 9.35 0.47 -7.80
CA LYS A 71 9.16 1.90 -7.48
C LYS A 71 8.50 2.61 -8.66
N GLN A 72 8.96 2.37 -9.89
CA GLN A 72 8.35 2.94 -11.09
C GLN A 72 6.90 2.47 -11.25
N LEU A 73 6.62 1.18 -11.03
CA LEU A 73 5.27 0.64 -11.14
C LEU A 73 4.32 1.21 -10.07
N TYR A 74 4.71 1.18 -8.80
CA TYR A 74 3.82 1.55 -7.70
C TYR A 74 3.76 3.05 -7.43
N ARG A 75 4.81 3.80 -7.77
CA ARG A 75 4.90 5.25 -7.51
C ARG A 75 4.90 6.08 -8.79
N GLU A 76 4.90 5.45 -9.98
CA GLU A 76 4.91 6.15 -11.27
C GLU A 76 6.11 7.11 -11.43
N GLY A 77 7.24 6.77 -10.82
CA GLY A 77 8.43 7.64 -10.79
C GLY A 77 8.28 8.89 -9.93
N ARG A 78 7.20 9.02 -9.15
CA ARG A 78 6.92 10.17 -8.30
C ARG A 78 7.24 9.92 -6.84
N ASP A 79 8.07 10.78 -6.25
CA ASP A 79 8.45 10.65 -4.85
C ASP A 79 7.40 11.15 -3.85
N ASP A 80 6.41 11.91 -4.30
CA ASP A 80 5.32 12.42 -3.45
C ASP A 80 4.22 11.37 -3.21
N VAL A 81 4.22 10.27 -3.97
CA VAL A 81 3.28 9.16 -3.81
C VAL A 81 3.65 8.35 -2.57
N VAL A 82 2.71 8.29 -1.63
CA VAL A 82 2.84 7.57 -0.34
C VAL A 82 1.85 6.43 -0.20
N VAL A 83 0.83 6.34 -1.05
CA VAL A 83 -0.10 5.21 -1.10
C VAL A 83 -0.23 4.71 -2.54
N CYS A 84 -0.22 3.39 -2.70
CA CYS A 84 -0.58 2.72 -3.94
C CYS A 84 -1.53 1.57 -3.64
N THR A 85 -2.73 1.57 -4.23
CA THR A 85 -3.69 0.47 -4.09
C THR A 85 -3.63 -0.43 -5.31
N LEU A 86 -3.52 -1.73 -5.06
CA LEU A 86 -3.49 -2.80 -6.06
C LEU A 86 -4.87 -3.48 -6.14
N ASN A 87 -5.31 -3.86 -7.33
CA ASN A 87 -6.47 -4.74 -7.51
C ASN A 87 -6.13 -6.22 -7.24
N LEU A 88 -7.05 -7.13 -7.56
CA LEU A 88 -6.88 -8.58 -7.36
C LEU A 88 -5.87 -9.23 -8.32
N ASP A 89 -5.49 -8.52 -9.38
CA ASP A 89 -4.48 -8.94 -10.37
C ASP A 89 -3.11 -8.27 -10.12
N ASP A 90 -2.88 -7.74 -8.92
CA ASP A 90 -1.64 -7.04 -8.52
C ASP A 90 -1.34 -5.75 -9.30
N GLU A 91 -2.33 -5.20 -10.00
CA GLU A 91 -2.17 -4.00 -10.80
C GLU A 91 -2.48 -2.73 -10.00
N PRO A 92 -1.60 -1.71 -10.05
CA PRO A 92 -1.81 -0.45 -9.36
C PRO A 92 -2.94 0.38 -10.00
N VAL A 93 -4.05 0.56 -9.28
CA VAL A 93 -5.24 1.28 -9.78
C VAL A 93 -5.35 2.72 -9.27
N ILE A 94 -4.77 3.01 -8.10
CA ILE A 94 -4.78 4.32 -7.45
C ILE A 94 -3.43 4.58 -6.79
N ARG A 95 -2.94 5.80 -6.99
CA ARG A 95 -1.76 6.35 -6.32
C ARG A 95 -2.15 7.67 -5.68
N LEU A 96 -1.83 7.86 -4.41
CA LEU A 96 -2.15 9.08 -3.67
C LEU A 96 -0.89 9.68 -3.08
N ASN A 97 -0.79 11.00 -3.15
CA ASN A 97 0.19 11.73 -2.35
C ASN A 97 -0.26 11.85 -0.89
N ARG A 98 0.62 12.37 -0.04
CA ARG A 98 0.36 12.51 1.40
C ARG A 98 -0.89 13.31 1.72
N THR A 99 -1.12 14.41 1.01
CA THR A 99 -2.28 15.29 1.25
C THR A 99 -3.59 14.57 0.95
N GLU A 100 -3.65 13.88 -0.20
CA GLU A 100 -4.81 13.11 -0.62
C GLU A 100 -5.06 11.92 0.32
N ALA A 101 -4.01 11.16 0.64
CA ALA A 101 -4.08 9.98 1.48
C ALA A 101 -4.48 10.28 2.93
N ASN A 102 -4.37 11.53 3.38
CA ASN A 102 -4.81 11.93 4.71
C ASN A 102 -6.35 11.96 4.86
N SER A 103 -7.09 11.83 3.75
CA SER A 103 -8.55 11.76 3.74
C SER A 103 -9.08 10.33 3.81
N PHE A 104 -9.92 10.04 4.81
CA PHE A 104 -10.62 8.75 4.92
C PHE A 104 -11.43 8.41 3.66
N LEU A 105 -12.06 9.42 3.06
CA LEU A 105 -12.84 9.24 1.84
C LEU A 105 -11.95 8.87 0.65
N ALA A 106 -10.77 9.47 0.54
CA ALA A 106 -9.83 9.13 -0.53
C ALA A 106 -9.33 7.68 -0.40
N LEU A 107 -8.98 7.25 0.82
CA LEU A 107 -8.58 5.87 1.10
C LEU A 107 -9.71 4.87 0.81
N GLU A 108 -10.95 5.18 1.18
CA GLU A 108 -12.08 4.31 0.86
C GLU A 108 -12.33 4.21 -0.64
N ARG A 109 -12.29 5.34 -1.35
CA ARG A 109 -12.41 5.36 -2.82
C ARG A 109 -11.33 4.53 -3.49
N ALA A 110 -10.11 4.55 -2.95
CA ALA A 110 -9.02 3.74 -3.47
C ALA A 110 -9.33 2.23 -3.36
N PHE A 111 -9.86 1.78 -2.22
CA PHE A 111 -10.31 0.39 -2.06
C PHE A 111 -11.47 0.04 -3.00
N LEU A 112 -12.48 0.91 -3.11
CA LEU A 112 -13.64 0.67 -3.98
C LEU A 112 -13.24 0.57 -5.45
N LYS A 113 -12.29 1.40 -5.91
CA LYS A 113 -11.80 1.34 -7.29
C LYS A 113 -11.01 0.06 -7.57
N ALA A 114 -10.23 -0.41 -6.60
CA ALA A 114 -9.52 -1.68 -6.69
C ALA A 114 -10.44 -2.93 -6.65
N GLN A 115 -11.70 -2.78 -6.24
CA GLN A 115 -12.72 -3.83 -6.36
C GLN A 115 -13.34 -3.89 -7.77
N GLN A 116 -13.20 -2.83 -8.57
CA GLN A 116 -13.88 -2.68 -9.86
C GLN A 116 -12.97 -2.91 -11.07
N GLY A 117 -11.67 -2.65 -10.90
CA GLY A 117 -10.64 -2.95 -11.89
C GLY A 117 -9.95 -4.25 -11.56
#